data_AF-A0A9X4AXA3-F1
#
_entry.id   AF-A0A9X4AXA3-F1
#
_cell.length_a   1.000
_cell.length_b   1.000
_cell.length_c   1.000
_cell.angle_alpha   90.00
_cell.angle_beta   90.00
_cell.angle_gamma   90.00
#
_symmetry.space_group_name_H-M   'P 1'
#
loop_
_entity.id
_entity.type
_entity.pdbx_description
1 polymer ?
#
loop_
_entity_poly.entity_id
_entity_poly.type
_entity_poly.pdbx_seq_one_letter_code
_entity_poly.pdbx_strand_id
1 'polypeptide(L)'
;MATHLRPNTSAQPAADICAAIADGLASDEATKHLAPLWESLTAKGDALAAEGRKQERALGRARARLAVADAQWDPEVASFGRDVVDKTGGRRDVPPYTRFFKDVSPSAAQAFGIDREVKQGREWLDELGRNPDEPLALKWSPRLGTVTDKLDDTAKERANGLRALALQGTSEELYVEDINLELDRLEGDLKKLFPGQPKRVAAFLEPTRPKRKREAGDADEGPEGEDS
;
A
#
# COMPACT_ATOMS: atom_id res chain seq x y z
N MET A 1 13.10 16.00 29.26
CA MET A 1 13.68 15.35 28.07
C MET A 1 12.53 14.93 27.18
N ALA A 2 12.48 15.48 25.97
CA ALA A 2 11.60 15.02 24.92
C ALA A 2 11.91 13.54 24.66
N THR A 3 10.87 12.74 24.42
CA THR A 3 11.08 11.38 23.93
C THR A 3 10.95 11.42 22.42
N HIS A 4 11.99 10.97 21.71
CA HIS A 4 11.93 10.89 20.25
C HIS A 4 10.85 9.89 19.82
N LEU A 5 10.16 10.23 18.75
CA LEU A 5 9.27 9.34 18.04
C LEU A 5 10.09 8.22 17.39
N ARG A 6 9.52 7.01 17.36
CA ARG A 6 10.18 5.88 16.68
C ARG A 6 10.15 6.12 15.18
N PRO A 7 11.19 5.72 14.42
CA PRO A 7 11.24 5.95 12.96
C PRO A 7 10.03 5.39 12.19
N ASN A 8 9.41 4.33 12.70
CA ASN A 8 8.24 3.69 12.11
C ASN A 8 6.88 4.21 12.65
N THR A 9 6.88 5.38 13.30
CA THR A 9 5.64 6.01 13.75
C THR A 9 4.87 6.48 12.51
N SER A 10 3.60 6.09 12.38
CA SER A 10 2.80 6.55 11.24
C SER A 10 2.49 8.04 11.32
N ALA A 11 2.17 8.64 10.16
CA ALA A 11 1.96 10.08 10.05
C ALA A 11 0.87 10.63 10.99
N GLN A 12 -0.25 9.91 11.19
CA GLN A 12 -1.37 10.43 11.99
C GLN A 12 -1.04 10.56 13.49
N PRO A 13 -0.56 9.51 14.21
CA PRO A 13 -0.11 9.66 15.59
C PRO A 13 0.96 10.75 15.76
N ALA A 14 1.87 10.89 14.80
CA ALA A 14 2.89 11.94 14.82
C ALA A 14 2.27 13.35 14.67
N ALA A 15 1.27 13.53 13.78
CA ALA A 15 0.50 14.76 13.64
C ALA A 15 -0.27 15.12 14.92
N ASP A 16 -0.89 14.12 15.57
CA ASP A 16 -1.63 14.31 16.82
C ASP A 16 -0.72 14.81 17.96
N ILE A 17 0.52 14.30 18.01
CA ILE A 17 1.55 14.78 18.96
C ILE A 17 1.93 16.22 18.65
N CYS A 18 2.16 16.55 17.38
CA CYS A 18 2.46 17.92 16.97
C CYS A 18 1.32 18.88 17.30
N ALA A 19 0.06 18.46 17.12
CA ALA A 19 -1.11 19.26 17.43
C ALA A 19 -1.21 19.56 18.93
N ALA A 20 -1.00 18.54 19.76
CA ALA A 20 -1.00 18.71 21.21
C ALA A 20 0.13 19.63 21.70
N ILE A 21 1.31 19.58 21.06
CA ILE A 21 2.41 20.52 21.34
C ILE A 21 2.03 21.93 20.91
N ALA A 22 1.48 22.10 19.70
CA ALA A 22 1.04 23.40 19.18
C ALA A 22 0.02 24.05 20.12
N ASP A 23 -1.01 23.32 20.53
CA ASP A 23 -2.04 23.79 21.47
C ASP A 23 -1.42 24.19 22.82
N GLY A 24 -0.52 23.37 23.35
CA GLY A 24 0.22 23.69 24.57
C GLY A 24 0.98 25.01 24.44
N LEU A 25 1.75 25.19 23.36
CA LEU A 25 2.53 26.40 23.11
C LEU A 25 1.66 27.63 22.91
N ALA A 26 0.55 27.51 22.16
CA ALA A 26 -0.39 28.59 21.89
C ALA A 26 -1.13 29.07 23.15
N SER A 27 -1.33 28.18 24.12
CA SER A 27 -2.00 28.49 25.39
C SER A 27 -1.16 29.34 26.36
N ASP A 28 0.15 29.48 26.12
CA ASP A 28 1.08 30.21 26.98
C ASP A 28 1.69 31.40 26.23
N GLU A 29 1.50 32.60 26.77
CA GLU A 29 1.93 33.87 26.16
C GLU A 29 3.44 33.92 25.87
N ALA A 30 4.27 33.25 26.68
CA ALA A 30 5.72 33.24 26.48
C ALA A 30 6.15 32.33 25.33
N THR A 31 5.35 31.31 25.00
CA THR A 31 5.71 30.29 23.97
C THR A 31 4.86 30.35 22.72
N LYS A 32 3.78 31.13 22.68
CA LYS A 32 2.85 31.17 21.54
C LYS A 32 3.50 31.42 20.18
N HIS A 33 4.64 32.12 20.16
CA HIS A 33 5.40 32.39 18.93
C HIS A 33 6.07 31.14 18.33
N LEU A 34 6.19 30.05 19.10
CA LEU A 34 6.73 28.77 18.66
C LEU A 34 5.64 27.84 18.08
N ALA A 35 4.35 28.08 18.39
CA ALA A 35 3.24 27.23 17.97
C ALA A 35 3.08 27.08 16.44
N PRO A 36 3.28 28.12 15.59
CA PRO A 36 3.02 28.01 14.15
C PRO A 36 3.84 26.93 13.42
N LEU A 37 5.06 26.65 13.88
CA LEU A 37 5.88 25.56 13.33
C LEU A 37 5.21 24.21 13.55
N TRP A 38 4.70 23.98 14.77
CA TRP A 38 4.04 22.74 15.15
C TRP A 38 2.69 22.56 14.45
N GLU A 39 1.93 23.64 14.27
CA GLU A 39 0.72 23.65 13.44
C GLU A 39 1.03 23.24 11.99
N SER A 40 2.14 23.74 11.43
CA SER A 40 2.58 23.36 10.09
C SER A 40 2.99 21.89 10.01
N LEU A 41 3.63 21.34 11.04
CA LEU A 41 3.98 19.91 11.11
C LEU A 41 2.72 19.05 11.22
N THR A 42 1.74 19.45 12.04
CA THR A 42 0.41 18.80 12.09
C THR A 42 -0.23 18.74 10.72
N ALA A 43 -0.31 19.87 10.01
CA ALA A 43 -0.90 19.91 8.67
C ALA A 43 -0.16 19.02 7.66
N LYS A 44 1.18 18.95 7.74
CA LYS A 44 2.00 18.05 6.92
C LYS A 44 1.67 16.57 7.23
N GLY A 45 1.58 16.21 8.51
CA GLY A 45 1.23 14.86 8.94
C GLY A 45 -0.19 14.44 8.54
N ASP A 46 -1.18 15.33 8.67
CA ASP A 46 -2.55 15.08 8.23
C ASP A 46 -2.64 14.84 6.71
N ALA A 47 -1.89 15.64 5.93
CA ALA A 47 -1.80 15.46 4.48
C ALA A 47 -1.16 14.12 4.10
N LEU A 48 -0.06 13.75 4.78
CA LEU A 48 0.58 12.45 4.59
C LEU A 48 -0.36 11.29 4.94
N ALA A 49 -1.05 11.36 6.08
CA ALA A 49 -2.00 10.33 6.49
C ALA A 49 -3.18 10.20 5.51
N ALA A 50 -3.68 11.31 4.97
CA ALA A 50 -4.72 11.31 3.96
C ALA A 50 -4.25 10.67 2.64
N GLU A 51 -3.05 10.99 2.18
CA GLU A 51 -2.46 10.41 0.97
C GLU A 51 -2.17 8.91 1.14
N GLY A 52 -1.64 8.48 2.29
CA GLY A 52 -1.45 7.07 2.62
C GLY A 52 -2.75 6.25 2.50
N ARG A 53 -3.84 6.71 3.13
CA ARG A 53 -5.16 6.06 3.00
C ARG A 53 -5.67 6.00 1.56
N LYS A 54 -5.42 7.04 0.76
CA LYS A 54 -5.81 7.09 -0.66
C LYS A 54 -5.04 6.06 -1.48
N GLN A 55 -3.73 5.95 -1.27
CA GLN A 55 -2.86 4.99 -1.95
C GLN A 55 -3.18 3.54 -1.57
N GLU A 56 -3.42 3.26 -0.29
CA GLU A 56 -3.84 1.93 0.18
C GLU A 56 -5.14 1.49 -0.50
N ARG A 57 -6.15 2.37 -0.54
CA ARG A 57 -7.41 2.09 -1.24
C ARG A 57 -7.19 1.89 -2.73
N ALA A 58 -6.31 2.67 -3.36
CA ALA A 58 -5.97 2.51 -4.77
C ALA A 58 -5.32 1.14 -5.04
N LEU A 59 -4.36 0.73 -4.20
CA LEU A 59 -3.74 -0.60 -4.30
C LEU A 59 -4.76 -1.73 -4.05
N GLY A 60 -5.66 -1.57 -3.08
CA GLY A 60 -6.75 -2.51 -2.84
C GLY A 60 -7.64 -2.71 -4.07
N ARG A 61 -8.02 -1.61 -4.74
CA ARG A 61 -8.76 -1.67 -6.01
C ARG A 61 -7.95 -2.34 -7.13
N ALA A 62 -6.67 -2.01 -7.26
CA ALA A 62 -5.80 -2.63 -8.28
C ALA A 62 -5.66 -4.14 -8.07
N ARG A 63 -5.50 -4.60 -6.82
CA ARG A 63 -5.50 -6.03 -6.47
C ARG A 63 -6.81 -6.72 -6.84
N ALA A 64 -7.95 -6.10 -6.54
CA ALA A 64 -9.25 -6.64 -6.89
C ALA A 64 -9.46 -6.76 -8.41
N ARG A 65 -9.04 -5.73 -9.17
CA ARG A 65 -9.10 -5.77 -10.64
C ARG A 65 -8.20 -6.84 -11.23
N LEU A 66 -6.98 -6.99 -10.70
CA LEU A 66 -6.05 -8.02 -11.13
C LEU A 66 -6.64 -9.42 -10.89
N ALA A 67 -7.21 -9.69 -9.72
CA ALA A 67 -7.84 -10.98 -9.43
C ALA A 67 -9.00 -11.30 -10.41
N VAL A 68 -9.77 -10.30 -10.82
CA VAL A 68 -10.83 -10.49 -11.83
C VAL A 68 -10.24 -10.71 -13.23
N ALA A 69 -9.18 -9.99 -13.59
CA ALA A 69 -8.52 -10.15 -14.89
C ALA A 69 -7.87 -11.54 -15.02
N ASP A 70 -7.21 -12.00 -13.96
CA ASP A 70 -6.62 -13.33 -13.82
C ASP A 70 -7.68 -14.43 -14.02
N ALA A 71 -8.78 -14.35 -13.26
CA ALA A 71 -9.90 -15.29 -13.39
C ALA A 71 -10.61 -15.26 -14.76
N GLN A 72 -10.45 -14.18 -15.54
CA GLN A 72 -10.97 -14.09 -16.91
C GLN A 72 -9.98 -14.65 -17.94
N TRP A 73 -8.68 -14.59 -17.67
CA TRP A 73 -7.64 -15.03 -18.57
C TRP A 73 -7.62 -16.56 -18.68
N ASP A 74 -7.65 -17.26 -17.54
CA ASP A 74 -7.65 -18.71 -17.46
C ASP A 74 -8.67 -19.42 -18.38
N PRO A 75 -9.99 -19.13 -18.28
CA PRO A 75 -10.98 -19.81 -19.11
C PRO A 75 -10.82 -19.49 -20.61
N GLU A 76 -10.28 -18.32 -20.95
CA GLU A 76 -10.01 -17.98 -22.35
C GLU A 76 -8.80 -18.71 -22.92
N VAL A 77 -7.73 -18.85 -22.15
CA VAL A 77 -6.59 -19.69 -22.53
C VAL A 77 -6.97 -21.15 -22.67
N ALA A 78 -7.78 -21.68 -21.74
CA ALA A 78 -8.31 -23.04 -21.86
C ALA A 78 -9.15 -23.21 -23.13
N SER A 79 -10.00 -22.24 -23.45
CA SER A 79 -10.85 -22.27 -24.64
C SER A 79 -10.05 -22.16 -25.93
N PHE A 80 -9.03 -21.31 -25.95
CA PHE A 80 -8.06 -21.24 -27.06
C PHE A 80 -7.34 -22.58 -27.25
N GLY A 81 -6.84 -23.16 -26.17
CA GLY A 81 -6.21 -24.46 -26.17
C GLY A 81 -7.09 -25.57 -26.76
N ARG A 82 -8.36 -25.62 -26.34
CA ARG A 82 -9.35 -26.57 -26.88
C ARG A 82 -9.55 -26.39 -28.38
N ASP A 83 -9.78 -25.15 -28.83
CA ASP A 83 -9.97 -24.84 -30.25
C ASP A 83 -8.78 -25.28 -31.12
N VAL A 84 -7.55 -25.08 -30.65
CA VAL A 84 -6.33 -25.49 -31.35
C VAL A 84 -6.22 -27.02 -31.42
N VAL A 85 -6.56 -27.73 -30.34
CA VAL A 85 -6.61 -29.21 -30.31
C VAL A 85 -7.70 -29.74 -31.25
N ASP A 86 -8.87 -29.11 -31.28
CA ASP A 86 -9.96 -29.50 -32.16
C ASP A 86 -9.58 -29.32 -33.64
N LYS A 87 -8.86 -28.24 -33.96
CA LYS A 87 -8.33 -27.99 -35.32
C LYS A 87 -7.34 -29.05 -35.81
N THR A 88 -6.63 -29.72 -34.91
CA THR A 88 -5.73 -30.82 -35.27
C THR A 88 -6.39 -32.20 -35.21
N GLY A 89 -7.67 -32.28 -34.84
CA GLY A 89 -8.37 -33.54 -34.59
C GLY A 89 -7.78 -34.28 -33.38
N GLY A 90 -7.27 -33.56 -32.39
CA GLY A 90 -6.63 -34.12 -31.20
C GLY A 90 -5.11 -34.36 -31.34
N ARG A 91 -4.55 -34.24 -32.54
CA ARG A 91 -3.12 -34.50 -32.79
C ARG A 91 -2.25 -33.37 -32.24
N ARG A 92 -1.25 -33.72 -31.41
CA ARG A 92 -0.38 -32.75 -30.71
C ARG A 92 1.01 -32.62 -31.35
N ASP A 93 1.27 -33.39 -32.39
CA ASP A 93 2.52 -33.45 -33.14
C ASP A 93 2.44 -32.69 -34.48
N VAL A 94 1.29 -32.10 -34.81
CA VAL A 94 1.04 -31.40 -36.07
C VAL A 94 0.64 -29.94 -35.86
N PRO A 95 0.88 -29.04 -36.83
CA PRO A 95 0.31 -27.70 -36.82
C PRO A 95 -1.23 -27.71 -36.87
N PRO A 96 -1.92 -26.73 -36.26
CA PRO A 96 -1.37 -25.59 -35.53
C PRO A 96 -0.89 -25.87 -34.10
N TYR A 97 -1.11 -27.08 -33.54
CA TYR A 97 -0.74 -27.37 -32.14
C TYR A 97 0.74 -27.12 -31.85
N THR A 98 1.64 -27.65 -32.69
CA THR A 98 3.09 -27.45 -32.54
C THR A 98 3.57 -26.03 -32.84
N ARG A 99 2.74 -25.18 -33.45
CA ARG A 99 3.02 -23.74 -33.61
C ARG A 99 2.84 -23.01 -32.27
N PHE A 100 1.74 -23.27 -31.58
CA PHE A 100 1.38 -22.55 -30.35
C PHE A 100 1.92 -23.18 -29.06
N PHE A 101 2.01 -24.51 -28.99
CA PHE A 101 2.21 -25.24 -27.74
C PHE A 101 3.44 -26.15 -27.74
N LYS A 102 4.44 -25.82 -28.55
CA LYS A 102 5.70 -26.60 -28.63
C LYS A 102 6.38 -26.72 -27.27
N ASP A 103 6.46 -25.60 -26.55
CA ASP A 103 7.23 -25.48 -25.30
C ASP A 103 6.33 -25.34 -24.07
N VAL A 104 5.11 -24.81 -24.25
CA VAL A 104 4.17 -24.53 -23.17
C VAL A 104 2.76 -24.91 -23.59
N SER A 105 2.15 -25.85 -22.85
CA SER A 105 0.73 -26.15 -23.02
C SER A 105 -0.15 -25.08 -22.36
N PRO A 106 -1.42 -24.92 -22.78
CA PRO A 106 -2.37 -24.02 -22.13
C PRO A 106 -2.48 -24.26 -20.63
N SER A 107 -2.57 -25.52 -20.21
CA SER A 107 -2.65 -25.90 -18.80
C SER A 107 -1.38 -25.57 -18.01
N ALA A 108 -0.20 -25.63 -18.64
CA ALA A 108 1.04 -25.22 -18.01
C ALA A 108 1.10 -23.69 -17.87
N ALA A 109 0.58 -22.96 -18.87
CA ALA A 109 0.53 -21.51 -18.83
C ALA A 109 -0.35 -20.97 -17.69
N GLN A 110 -1.49 -21.60 -17.43
CA GLN A 110 -2.41 -21.26 -16.32
C GLN A 110 -1.82 -21.51 -14.91
N ALA A 111 -0.70 -22.24 -14.83
CA ALA A 111 0.00 -22.48 -13.57
C ALA A 111 1.17 -21.49 -13.37
N PHE A 112 1.31 -20.51 -14.25
CA PHE A 112 2.37 -19.52 -14.15
C PHE A 112 2.00 -18.41 -13.17
N GLY A 113 2.98 -17.56 -12.84
CA GLY A 113 2.66 -16.26 -12.27
C GLY A 113 2.31 -15.27 -13.37
N ILE A 114 1.49 -14.27 -13.04
CA ILE A 114 0.97 -13.20 -13.93
C ILE A 114 1.96 -12.73 -14.99
N ASP A 115 3.20 -12.38 -14.62
CA ASP A 115 4.19 -11.85 -15.57
C ASP A 115 4.50 -12.84 -16.72
N ARG A 116 4.54 -14.13 -16.40
CA ARG A 116 4.82 -15.18 -17.39
C ARG A 116 3.56 -15.57 -18.17
N GLU A 117 2.37 -15.46 -17.58
CA GLU A 117 1.09 -15.60 -18.29
C GLU A 117 0.92 -14.51 -19.35
N VAL A 118 1.15 -13.25 -18.98
CA VAL A 118 1.14 -12.12 -19.91
C VAL A 118 2.14 -12.36 -21.04
N LYS A 119 3.39 -12.72 -20.71
CA LYS A 119 4.40 -13.01 -21.73
C LYS A 119 3.95 -14.13 -22.67
N GLN A 120 3.40 -15.22 -22.14
CA GLN A 120 2.95 -16.34 -22.96
C GLN A 120 1.76 -15.95 -23.85
N GLY A 121 0.80 -15.17 -23.32
CA GLY A 121 -0.31 -14.63 -24.09
C GLY A 121 0.14 -13.75 -25.25
N ARG A 122 1.17 -12.92 -25.04
CA ARG A 122 1.81 -12.12 -26.10
C ARG A 122 2.44 -13.00 -27.18
N GLU A 123 3.20 -14.02 -26.80
CA GLU A 123 3.81 -14.95 -27.76
C GLU A 123 2.76 -15.66 -28.63
N TRP A 124 1.61 -16.05 -28.06
CA TRP A 124 0.51 -16.62 -28.84
C TRP A 124 -0.17 -15.60 -29.76
N LEU A 125 -0.31 -14.35 -29.31
CA LEU A 125 -0.84 -13.26 -30.16
C LEU A 125 0.10 -12.95 -31.34
N ASP A 126 1.41 -12.95 -31.11
CA ASP A 126 2.41 -12.80 -32.17
C ASP A 126 2.32 -13.95 -33.19
N GLU A 127 2.11 -15.18 -32.71
CA GLU A 127 1.94 -16.35 -33.57
C GLU A 127 0.64 -16.32 -34.39
N LEU A 128 -0.47 -15.84 -33.80
CA LEU A 128 -1.73 -15.59 -34.52
C LEU A 128 -1.55 -14.46 -35.56
N GLY A 129 -0.75 -13.45 -35.23
CA GLY A 129 -0.44 -12.31 -36.09
C GLY A 129 0.35 -12.65 -37.36
N ARG A 130 0.99 -13.84 -37.42
CA ARG A 130 1.71 -14.28 -38.63
C ARG A 130 0.78 -14.51 -39.83
N ASN A 131 -0.44 -14.98 -39.58
CA ASN A 131 -1.46 -15.25 -40.60
C ASN A 131 -2.81 -14.69 -40.14
N PRO A 132 -3.04 -13.36 -40.25
CA PRO A 132 -4.22 -12.71 -39.65
C PRO A 132 -5.55 -13.16 -40.25
N ASP A 133 -5.54 -13.66 -41.50
CA ASP A 133 -6.74 -14.12 -42.21
C ASP A 133 -7.13 -15.57 -41.85
N GLU A 134 -6.31 -16.29 -41.06
CA GLU A 134 -6.64 -17.66 -40.67
C GLU A 134 -7.79 -17.69 -39.64
N PRO A 135 -8.71 -18.67 -39.68
CA PRO A 135 -9.89 -18.68 -38.80
C PRO A 135 -9.57 -18.64 -37.30
N LEU A 136 -8.41 -19.16 -36.89
CA LEU A 136 -7.95 -19.06 -35.51
C LEU A 136 -7.59 -17.62 -35.15
N ALA A 137 -6.82 -16.92 -35.99
CA ALA A 137 -6.45 -15.52 -35.75
C ALA A 137 -7.66 -14.60 -35.69
N LEU A 138 -8.59 -14.72 -36.64
CA LEU A 138 -9.83 -13.92 -36.66
C LEU A 138 -10.66 -14.07 -35.37
N LYS A 139 -10.73 -15.28 -34.82
CA LYS A 139 -11.47 -15.56 -33.58
C LYS A 139 -10.70 -15.16 -32.33
N TRP A 140 -9.41 -15.50 -32.27
CA TRP A 140 -8.65 -15.49 -31.01
C TRP A 140 -7.82 -14.25 -30.79
N SER A 141 -7.31 -13.59 -31.84
CA SER A 141 -6.55 -12.34 -31.67
C SER A 141 -7.31 -11.29 -30.86
N PRO A 142 -8.59 -10.95 -31.15
CA PRO A 142 -9.32 -9.97 -30.34
C PRO A 142 -9.63 -10.46 -28.92
N ARG A 143 -9.95 -11.76 -28.75
CA ARG A 143 -10.33 -12.33 -27.45
C ARG A 143 -9.14 -12.44 -26.51
N LEU A 144 -8.09 -13.14 -26.95
CA LEU A 144 -6.83 -13.27 -26.20
C LEU A 144 -6.15 -11.92 -26.01
N GLY A 145 -6.20 -11.04 -27.02
CA GLY A 145 -5.69 -9.67 -26.92
C GLY A 145 -6.33 -8.95 -25.75
N THR A 146 -7.66 -8.88 -25.75
CA THR A 146 -8.43 -8.18 -24.70
C THR A 146 -8.11 -8.69 -23.29
N VAL A 147 -8.09 -10.01 -23.07
CA VAL A 147 -7.82 -10.55 -21.72
C VAL A 147 -6.36 -10.42 -21.31
N THR A 148 -5.41 -10.56 -22.25
CA THR A 148 -3.97 -10.43 -21.99
C THR A 148 -3.59 -8.97 -21.72
N ASP A 149 -4.14 -8.03 -22.50
CA ASP A 149 -3.99 -6.58 -22.28
C ASP A 149 -4.50 -6.19 -20.90
N LYS A 150 -5.71 -6.65 -20.55
CA LYS A 150 -6.32 -6.35 -19.26
C LYS A 150 -5.53 -6.93 -18.09
N LEU A 151 -5.00 -8.15 -18.23
CA LEU A 151 -4.15 -8.77 -17.21
C LEU A 151 -2.85 -7.96 -17.02
N ASP A 152 -2.19 -7.59 -18.12
CA ASP A 152 -0.96 -6.78 -18.12
C ASP A 152 -1.17 -5.39 -17.50
N ASP A 153 -2.22 -4.68 -17.92
CA ASP A 153 -2.52 -3.34 -17.41
C ASP A 153 -2.85 -3.35 -15.92
N THR A 154 -3.65 -4.32 -15.45
CA THR A 154 -3.98 -4.44 -14.02
C THR A 154 -2.78 -4.89 -13.18
N ALA A 155 -1.89 -5.71 -13.73
CA ALA A 155 -0.62 -6.06 -13.10
C ALA A 155 0.30 -4.84 -12.92
N LYS A 156 0.39 -3.99 -13.96
CA LYS A 156 1.11 -2.71 -13.92
C LYS A 156 0.50 -1.74 -12.91
N GLU A 157 -0.84 -1.63 -12.85
CA GLU A 157 -1.53 -0.81 -11.85
C GLU A 157 -1.18 -1.26 -10.42
N ARG A 158 -1.19 -2.58 -10.16
CA ARG A 158 -0.79 -3.13 -8.85
C ARG A 158 0.67 -2.81 -8.53
N ALA A 159 1.58 -3.01 -9.48
CA ALA A 159 3.00 -2.71 -9.30
C ALA A 159 3.24 -1.23 -9.01
N ASN A 160 2.56 -0.33 -9.72
CA ASN A 160 2.62 1.10 -9.49
C ASN A 160 2.06 1.49 -8.11
N GLY A 161 0.96 0.87 -7.68
CA GLY A 161 0.41 1.07 -6.34
C GLY A 161 1.36 0.64 -5.22
N LEU A 162 2.09 -0.47 -5.40
CA LEU A 162 3.13 -0.90 -4.45
C LEU A 162 4.30 0.09 -4.38
N ARG A 163 4.76 0.59 -5.53
CA ARG A 163 5.82 1.62 -5.57
C ARG A 163 5.38 2.92 -4.90
N ALA A 164 4.14 3.36 -5.12
CA ALA A 164 3.60 4.55 -4.48
C ALA A 164 3.60 4.43 -2.95
N LEU A 165 3.13 3.29 -2.42
CA LEU A 165 3.17 3.04 -0.97
C LEU A 165 4.58 2.98 -0.40
N ALA A 166 5.55 2.45 -1.14
CA ALA A 166 6.95 2.46 -0.70
C ALA A 166 7.50 3.89 -0.58
N LEU A 167 7.23 4.75 -1.57
CA LEU A 167 7.61 6.16 -1.52
C LEU A 167 6.90 6.93 -0.40
N GLN A 168 5.64 6.58 -0.12
CA GLN A 168 4.90 7.12 1.00
C GLN A 168 5.54 6.73 2.33
N GLY A 169 5.96 5.47 2.51
CA GLY A 169 6.69 5.01 3.69
C GLY A 169 7.95 5.85 3.95
N THR A 170 8.77 6.07 2.93
CA THR A 170 9.95 6.95 3.04
C THR A 170 9.58 8.40 3.39
N SER A 171 8.46 8.91 2.87
CA SER A 171 7.99 10.26 3.20
C SER A 171 7.55 10.39 4.66
N GLU A 172 6.96 9.32 5.23
CA GLU A 172 6.60 9.27 6.65
C GLU A 172 7.83 9.18 7.55
N GLU A 173 8.83 8.38 7.18
CA GLU A 173 10.12 8.29 7.90
C GLU A 173 10.80 9.66 7.98
N LEU A 174 10.95 10.36 6.85
CA LEU A 174 11.55 11.70 6.81
C LEU A 174 10.74 12.73 7.61
N TYR A 175 9.41 12.63 7.59
CA TYR A 175 8.55 13.48 8.42
C TYR A 175 8.76 13.24 9.92
N VAL A 176 8.94 12.00 10.35
CA VAL A 176 9.25 11.67 11.74
C VAL A 176 10.65 12.17 12.14
N GLU A 177 11.63 12.06 11.24
CA GLU A 177 12.97 12.63 11.46
C GLU A 177 12.92 14.15 11.64
N ASP A 178 12.16 14.86 10.80
CA ASP A 178 11.92 16.31 10.93
C ASP A 178 11.33 16.65 12.31
N ILE A 179 10.32 15.90 12.77
CA ILE A 179 9.72 16.12 14.09
C ILE A 179 10.74 15.93 15.20
N ASN A 180 11.56 14.88 15.15
CA ASN A 180 12.56 14.61 16.19
C ASN A 180 13.62 15.72 16.27
N LEU A 181 14.04 16.26 15.12
CA LEU A 181 14.92 17.42 15.07
C LEU A 181 14.28 18.65 15.74
N GLU A 182 13.01 18.92 15.43
CA GLU A 182 12.29 20.07 16.00
C GLU A 182 11.95 19.88 17.48
N LEU A 183 11.76 18.65 17.96
CA LEU A 183 11.63 18.34 19.38
C LEU A 183 12.88 18.74 20.17
N ASP A 184 14.07 18.45 19.64
CA ASP A 184 15.33 18.81 20.28
C ASP A 184 15.51 20.34 20.35
N ARG A 185 15.15 21.04 19.26
CA ARG A 185 15.15 22.51 19.21
C ARG A 185 14.17 23.11 20.20
N LEU A 186 12.93 22.59 20.22
CA LEU A 186 11.89 23.04 21.14
C LEU A 186 12.30 22.85 22.60
N GLU A 187 12.84 21.68 22.98
CA GLU A 187 13.33 21.47 24.36
C GLU A 187 14.42 22.48 24.72
N GLY A 188 15.33 22.79 23.79
CA GLY A 188 16.35 23.81 23.96
C GLY A 188 15.78 25.21 24.20
N ASP A 189 14.81 25.61 23.40
CA ASP A 189 14.20 26.95 23.50
C ASP A 189 13.31 27.08 24.74
N LEU A 190 12.55 26.05 25.11
CA LEU A 190 11.79 26.02 26.35
C LEU A 190 12.68 26.12 27.59
N LYS A 191 13.87 25.50 27.58
CA LYS A 191 14.84 25.62 28.69
C LYS A 191 15.40 27.04 28.82
N LYS A 192 15.56 27.77 27.71
CA LYS A 192 15.99 29.18 27.72
C LYS A 192 14.88 30.10 28.23
N LEU A 193 13.63 29.87 27.80
CA LEU A 193 12.47 30.65 28.22
C LEU A 193 12.12 30.42 29.70
N PHE A 194 12.33 29.20 30.20
CA PHE A 194 11.95 28.80 31.56
C PHE A 194 13.14 28.24 32.37
N PRO A 195 14.16 29.07 32.67
CA PRO A 195 15.34 28.61 33.40
C PRO A 195 14.95 28.12 34.81
N GLY A 196 15.42 26.93 35.18
CA GLY A 196 15.14 26.32 36.48
C GLY A 196 13.72 25.76 36.65
N GLN A 197 12.89 25.72 35.61
CA GLN A 197 11.50 25.22 35.67
C GLN A 197 11.30 23.94 34.84
N PRO A 198 11.97 22.81 35.17
CA PRO A 198 11.93 21.59 34.36
C PRO A 198 10.52 20.96 34.26
N LYS A 199 9.67 21.14 35.27
CA LYS A 199 8.27 20.67 35.24
C LYS A 199 7.44 21.41 34.19
N ARG A 200 7.68 22.71 34.02
CA ARG A 200 7.00 23.53 33.02
C ARG A 200 7.42 23.12 31.61
N VAL A 201 8.73 22.96 31.38
CA VAL A 201 9.26 22.43 30.11
C VAL A 201 8.67 21.04 29.80
N ALA A 202 8.60 20.15 30.79
CA ALA A 202 8.05 18.82 30.60
C ALA A 202 6.55 18.81 30.24
N ALA A 203 5.77 19.79 30.70
CA ALA A 203 4.34 19.87 30.40
C ALA A 203 4.07 20.05 28.89
N PHE A 204 4.87 20.88 28.20
CA PHE A 204 4.77 21.06 26.75
C PHE A 204 5.18 19.81 25.95
N LEU A 205 6.06 18.98 26.52
CA LEU A 205 6.60 17.78 25.87
C LEU A 205 5.88 16.49 26.30
N GLU A 206 4.87 16.59 27.16
CA GLU A 206 4.09 15.44 27.65
C GLU A 206 3.51 14.57 26.52
N PRO A 207 3.01 15.13 25.39
CA PRO A 207 2.48 14.32 24.29
C PRO A 207 3.49 13.34 23.68
N THR A 208 4.79 13.61 23.82
CA THR A 208 5.86 12.73 23.30
C THR A 208 6.09 11.50 24.16
N ARG A 209 5.58 11.48 25.40
CA ARG A 209 5.83 10.37 26.31
C ARG A 209 5.15 9.09 25.81
N PRO A 210 5.82 7.93 25.90
CA PRO A 210 5.20 6.66 25.59
C PRO A 210 3.97 6.46 26.46
N LYS A 211 2.80 6.20 25.86
CA LYS A 211 1.62 5.77 26.62
C LYS A 211 1.99 4.48 27.37
N ARG A 212 2.05 4.55 28.70
CA ARG A 212 2.17 3.34 29.52
C ARG A 212 0.96 2.46 29.23
N LYS A 213 1.22 1.25 28.75
CA LYS A 213 0.21 0.21 28.59
C LYS A 213 -0.35 -0.03 30.00
N ARG A 214 -1.57 0.44 30.29
CA ARG A 214 -2.28 -0.02 31.49
C ARG A 214 -2.50 -1.52 31.29
N GLU A 215 -1.92 -2.32 32.18
CA GLU A 215 -2.33 -3.71 32.33
C GLU A 215 -3.82 -3.70 32.64
N ALA A 216 -4.61 -4.26 31.73
CA ALA A 216 -6.01 -4.56 32.00
C ALA A 216 -6.00 -5.78 32.93
N GLY A 217 -5.98 -5.53 34.23
CA GLY A 217 -5.91 -6.57 35.25
C GLY A 217 -6.07 -5.95 36.64
N ASP A 218 -7.29 -5.53 36.95
CA ASP A 218 -7.93 -5.61 38.27
C ASP A 218 -9.07 -4.59 38.33
N ALA A 219 -10.28 -5.08 38.09
CA ALA A 219 -11.54 -4.57 38.63
C ALA A 219 -12.64 -5.59 38.31
N ASP A 220 -12.49 -6.80 38.85
CA ASP A 220 -13.62 -7.66 39.19
C ASP A 220 -13.61 -7.78 40.72
N GLU A 221 -13.89 -6.66 41.40
CA GLU A 221 -14.39 -6.73 42.77
C GLU A 221 -15.88 -7.02 42.64
N GLY A 222 -16.21 -8.29 42.86
CA GLY A 222 -17.56 -8.83 42.80
C GLY A 222 -18.52 -8.16 43.79
N PRO A 223 -19.83 -8.29 43.57
CA PRO A 223 -20.80 -7.80 44.53
C PRO A 223 -20.82 -8.74 45.74
N GLU A 224 -20.15 -8.36 46.82
CA GLU A 224 -20.53 -8.79 48.16
C GLU A 224 -21.87 -8.13 48.50
N GLY A 225 -22.86 -8.96 48.79
CA GLY A 225 -24.19 -8.55 49.21
C GLY A 225 -25.00 -9.75 49.67
N GLU A 226 -24.55 -10.38 50.76
CA GLU A 226 -25.36 -11.31 51.55
C GLU A 226 -26.43 -10.56 52.36
N ASP A 227 -27.64 -11.14 52.33
CA ASP A 227 -28.68 -11.23 53.36
C ASP A 227 -29.26 -9.99 54.07
N SER A 228 -30.55 -9.73 53.80
CA SER A 228 -31.67 -9.80 54.78
C SER A 228 -33.04 -9.62 54.10
#